data_AF-A0A316Q0T5-F1
#
_entry.id   AF-A0A316Q0T5-F1
#
_cell.length_a   1.000
_cell.length_b   1.000
_cell.length_c   1.000
_cell.angle_alpha   90.00
_cell.angle_beta   90.00
_cell.angle_gamma   90.00
#
_symmetry.space_group_name_H-M   'P 1'
#
loop_
_entity.id
_entity.type
_entity.pdbx_description
1 polymer ?
#
loop_
_entity_poly.entity_id
_entity_poly.type
_entity_poly.pdbx_seq_one_letter_code
_entity_poly.pdbx_strand_id
1 'polypeptide(L)' 'MDKNSREYEVCVCRHVTRGQIEDFLRESGKTDLKEVCASLNMGNVCGACRETVMEMIAQING' A
#
# COMPACT_ATOMS: atom_id res chain seq x y z
N MET A 1 -5.60 15.28 8.68
CA MET A 1 -5.30 14.43 7.51
C MET A 1 -6.08 13.14 7.65
N ASP A 2 -6.94 12.90 6.67
CA ASP A 2 -7.81 11.75 6.59
C ASP A 2 -7.03 10.58 5.98
N LYS A 3 -6.64 9.59 6.80
CA LYS A 3 -5.85 8.42 6.34
C LYS A 3 -6.61 7.53 5.35
N ASN A 4 -7.91 7.75 5.20
CA ASN A 4 -8.76 7.09 4.23
C ASN A 4 -8.82 7.82 2.88
N SER A 5 -8.26 9.04 2.76
CA SER A 5 -8.19 9.73 1.48
C SER A 5 -7.25 8.97 0.53
N ARG A 6 -7.60 8.91 -0.76
CA ARG A 6 -6.73 8.31 -1.78
C ARG A 6 -5.42 9.08 -1.96
N GLU A 7 -5.38 10.35 -1.58
CA GLU A 7 -4.19 11.20 -1.64
C GLU A 7 -3.26 11.00 -0.43
N TYR A 8 -3.66 10.22 0.57
CA TYR A 8 -2.84 9.94 1.74
C TYR A 8 -1.57 9.18 1.36
N GLU A 9 -0.40 9.75 1.65
CA GLU A 9 0.88 9.07 1.45
C GLU A 9 1.08 7.97 2.50
N VAL A 10 0.89 6.73 2.07
CA VAL A 10 1.11 5.54 2.90
C VAL A 10 2.61 5.30 3.09
N CYS A 11 3.40 5.47 2.02
CA CYS A 11 4.86 5.40 2.09
C CYS A 11 5.50 6.76 1.79
N VAL A 12 5.76 7.55 2.83
CA VAL A 12 6.41 8.86 2.70
C VAL A 12 7.83 8.75 2.09
N CYS A 13 8.58 7.68 2.38
CA CYS A 13 9.93 7.51 1.81
C CYS A 13 9.96 7.36 0.28
N ARG A 14 8.85 6.92 -0.32
CA ARG A 14 8.74 6.61 -1.75
C ARG A 14 7.58 7.36 -2.42
N HIS A 15 6.92 8.25 -1.68
CA HIS A 15 5.75 9.01 -2.13
C HIS A 15 4.66 8.15 -2.75
N VAL A 16 4.36 7.00 -2.12
CA VAL A 16 3.28 6.09 -2.56
C VAL A 16 2.02 6.40 -1.78
N THR A 17 0.96 6.72 -2.50
CA THR A 17 -0.36 7.08 -1.97
C THR A 17 -1.26 5.85 -1.77
N ARG A 18 -2.30 6.02 -0.93
CA ARG A 18 -3.35 5.02 -0.73
C ARG A 18 -4.02 4.65 -2.05
N GLY A 19 -4.36 5.62 -2.89
CA GLY A 19 -5.00 5.38 -4.18
C GLY A 19 -4.16 4.47 -5.09
N GLN A 20 -2.85 4.72 -5.18
CA GLN A 20 -1.95 3.87 -5.96
C GLN A 20 -1.91 2.42 -5.46
N ILE A 21 -1.95 2.22 -4.14
CA ILE A 21 -1.97 0.87 -3.55
C ILE A 21 -3.31 0.19 -3.82
N GLU A 22 -4.42 0.91 -3.65
CA GLU A 22 -5.78 0.39 -3.92
C GLU A 22 -5.95 -0.02 -5.39
N ASP A 23 -5.51 0.84 -6.32
CA ASP A 23 -5.57 0.56 -7.76
C ASP A 23 -4.73 -0.69 -8.09
N PHE A 24 -3.48 -0.75 -7.61
CA PHE A 24 -2.61 -1.92 -7.80
C PHE A 24 -3.20 -3.22 -7.25
N LEU A 25 -3.76 -3.21 -6.04
CA LEU A 25 -4.34 -4.40 -5.42
C LEU A 25 -5.54 -4.91 -6.21
N ARG A 26 -6.40 -4.00 -6.70
CA ARG A 26 -7.58 -4.35 -7.50
C ARG A 26 -7.21 -4.86 -8.90
N GLU A 27 -6.23 -4.25 -9.55
CA GLU A 27 -5.80 -4.63 -10.90
C GLU A 27 -4.96 -5.92 -10.92
N SER A 28 -4.08 -6.09 -9.93
CA SER A 28 -3.15 -7.22 -9.91
C SER A 28 -3.69 -8.46 -9.19
N GLY A 29 -4.69 -8.31 -8.31
CA GLY A 29 -5.19 -9.38 -7.45
C GLY A 29 -4.17 -9.91 -6.44
N LYS A 30 -3.05 -9.22 -6.25
CA LYS A 30 -1.99 -9.66 -5.32
C LYS A 30 -2.43 -9.43 -3.88
N THR A 31 -2.18 -10.44 -3.04
CA THR A 31 -2.50 -10.42 -1.62
C THR A 31 -1.27 -10.62 -0.73
N ASP A 32 -0.10 -10.88 -1.31
CA ASP A 32 1.14 -11.01 -0.56
C ASP A 32 1.80 -9.63 -0.32
N LEU A 33 2.07 -9.31 0.95
CA LEU A 33 2.67 -8.04 1.35
C LEU A 33 4.04 -7.80 0.67
N LYS A 34 4.87 -8.85 0.55
CA LYS A 34 6.21 -8.73 -0.02
C LYS A 34 6.13 -8.45 -1.51
N GLU A 35 5.24 -9.12 -2.25
CA GLU A 35 5.02 -8.87 -3.68
C GLU A 35 4.44 -7.47 -3.93
N VAL A 36 3.51 -7.00 -3.11
CA VAL A 36 2.94 -5.65 -3.21
C VAL A 36 4.02 -4.60 -2.98
N CYS A 37 4.81 -4.75 -1.90
CA CYS A 37 5.91 -3.83 -1.60
C CYS A 37 6.99 -3.82 -2.69
N ALA A 38 7.31 -4.98 -3.27
CA ALA A 38 8.27 -5.09 -4.37
C ALA A 38 7.74 -4.40 -5.63
N SER A 39 6.47 -4.63 -5.98
CA SER A 39 5.84 -4.08 -7.20
C SER A 39 5.70 -2.56 -7.15
N LEU A 40 5.40 -2.00 -5.98
CA LEU A 40 5.28 -0.55 -5.77
C LEU A 40 6.59 0.12 -5.29
N ASN A 41 7.69 -0.65 -5.24
CA ASN A 41 8.99 -0.20 -4.75
C ASN A 41 8.91 0.53 -3.39
N MET A 42 8.10 0.01 -2.46
CA MET A 42 7.84 0.59 -1.15
C MET A 42 8.17 -0.36 -0.01
N GLY A 43 8.08 0.14 1.23
CA GLY A 43 8.35 -0.68 2.41
C GLY A 43 9.81 -1.13 2.56
N ASN A 44 10.74 -0.65 1.74
CA ASN A 44 12.14 -1.09 1.73
C ASN A 44 13.15 -0.07 2.29
N VAL A 45 12.67 1.10 2.77
CA VAL A 45 13.51 2.14 3.39
C VAL A 45 13.43 2.09 4.92
N CYS A 46 12.30 2.53 5.51
CA CYS A 46 12.10 2.49 6.97
C CYS A 46 11.15 1.36 7.42
N GLY A 47 10.35 0.81 6.50
CA GLY A 47 9.38 -0.26 6.80
C GLY A 47 8.08 0.17 7.50
N ALA A 48 7.96 1.42 7.97
CA ALA A 48 6.79 1.87 8.75
C ALA A 48 5.43 1.74 8.03
N CYS A 49 5.41 1.79 6.71
CA CYS A 49 4.20 1.67 5.90
C CYS A 49 3.65 0.24 5.75
N ARG A 50 4.43 -0.79 6.13
CA ARG A 50 4.09 -2.21 5.87
C ARG A 50 2.82 -2.66 6.61
N GLU A 51 2.61 -2.19 7.84
CA GLU A 51 1.42 -2.51 8.64
C GLU A 51 0.15 -1.98 7.97
N THR A 52 0.15 -0.70 7.57
CA THR A 52 -0.97 -0.08 6.83
C THR A 52 -1.28 -0.80 5.52
N VAL A 53 -0.26 -1.28 4.80
CA VAL A 53 -0.46 -2.03 3.54
C VAL A 53 -1.08 -3.39 3.80
N MET A 54 -0.68 -4.07 4.88
CA MET A 54 -1.28 -5.34 5.27
C MET A 54 -2.77 -5.18 5.59
N GLU A 55 -3.15 -4.11 6.27
CA GLU A 55 -4.57 -3.77 6.52
C GLU A 55 -5.33 -3.51 5.21
N MET A 56 -4.73 -2.77 4.26
CA MET A 56 -5.33 -2.51 2.95
C MET A 56 -5.57 -3.78 2.14
N ILE A 57 -4.60 -4.70 2.15
CA ILE A 57 -4.73 -6.02 1.50
C ILE A 57 -5.91 -6.80 2.08
N ALA A 58 -6.05 -6.81 3.41
CA ALA A 58 -7.14 -7.51 4.10
C ALA A 58 -8.51 -6.87 3.82
N GLN A 59 -8.58 -5.54 3.72
CA GLN A 59 -9.84 -4.82 3.44
C GLN A 59 -10.35 -4.98 2.01
N ILE A 60 -9.47 -5.13 1.02
CA ILE A 60 -9.87 -5.20 -0.39
C ILE A 60 -10.26 -6.61 -0.81
N ASN A 61 -9.64 -7.63 -0.20
CA ASN A 61 -9.81 -9.04 -0.59
C ASN A 61 -10.68 -9.86 0.38
N GLY A 62 -11.22 -9.23 1.43
CA GLY A 62 -12.25 -9.81 2.32
C GLY A 62 -13.64 -9.37 1.93
#